data_AF-A0A517Y386-F1
#
_entry.id   AF-A0A517Y386-F1
#
_cell.length_a   1.000
_cell.length_b   1.000
_cell.length_c   1.000
_cell.angle_alpha   90.00
_cell.angle_beta   90.00
_cell.angle_gamma   90.00
#
_symmetry.space_group_name_H-M   'P 1'
#
loop_
_entity.id
_entity.type
_entity.pdbx_description
1 polymer ?
#
loop_
_entity_poly.entity_id
_entity_poly.type
_entity_poly.pdbx_seq_one_letter_code
_entity_poly.pdbx_strand_id
1 'polypeptide(L)'
;MTLSAASGRRKAVLGVLKDCLPGAWFAVDDFWRLMRGIGRGFSLVGERDAWELYLFEQEYGSLGYEDAHAWDQLQGRFALVFLFEYAATHGVLEVAYVPPRGARGDFWDRWGADDLSCFSRYDGLLYVRINPLGAWLLGQAEEYRPAAPRRTDALRVLANLDVVATHPPPVADRLTLERFADATSPAVWKLSGAKFTDVVERGGRAEELRAFLARAAGELPAAVETFLADLEHRAGQLQDDGPARLFGCASAHVAAELASDRLLKRECLRAGDRHVVVREGDLAVVRKAAHRLGYVWPLPGD
;
A
#
# COMPACT_ATOMS: atom_id res chain seq x y z
N MET A 1 -18.70 8.16 -31.19
CA MET A 1 -17.39 8.12 -30.52
C MET A 1 -17.33 7.02 -29.48
N THR A 2 -16.69 5.89 -29.79
CA THR A 2 -16.42 4.81 -28.82
C THR A 2 -14.92 4.61 -28.67
N LEU A 3 -14.40 4.76 -27.44
CA LEU A 3 -13.01 4.42 -27.14
C LEU A 3 -12.84 2.90 -27.13
N SER A 4 -11.69 2.42 -27.63
CA SER A 4 -11.35 1.00 -27.55
C SER A 4 -11.15 0.56 -26.09
N ALA A 5 -11.23 -0.75 -25.84
CA ALA A 5 -11.16 -1.30 -24.49
C ALA A 5 -9.88 -0.87 -23.75
N ALA A 6 -10.03 -0.26 -22.57
CA ALA A 6 -8.90 0.22 -21.77
C ALA A 6 -7.90 -0.91 -21.42
N SER A 7 -8.41 -2.11 -21.13
CA SER A 7 -7.57 -3.28 -20.82
C SER A 7 -6.60 -3.63 -21.95
N GLY A 8 -7.06 -3.62 -23.21
CA GLY A 8 -6.21 -3.92 -24.37
C GLY A 8 -5.11 -2.87 -24.55
N ARG A 9 -5.47 -1.58 -24.50
CA ARG A 9 -4.52 -0.47 -24.62
C ARG A 9 -3.45 -0.50 -23.54
N ARG A 10 -3.84 -0.72 -22.28
CA ARG A 10 -2.91 -0.85 -21.14
C ARG A 10 -1.96 -2.04 -21.31
N LYS A 11 -2.48 -3.20 -21.75
CA LYS A 11 -1.65 -4.38 -22.02
C LYS A 11 -0.61 -4.12 -23.12
N ALA A 12 -0.96 -3.38 -24.16
CA ALA A 12 -0.03 -3.01 -25.23
C ALA A 12 1.15 -2.19 -24.68
N VAL A 13 0.86 -1.10 -23.94
CA VAL A 13 1.90 -0.25 -23.34
C VAL A 13 2.75 -1.03 -22.34
N LEU A 14 2.12 -1.82 -21.46
CA LEU A 14 2.82 -2.65 -20.49
C LEU A 14 3.71 -3.71 -21.17
N GLY A 15 3.24 -4.28 -22.27
CA GLY A 15 4.01 -5.23 -23.07
C GLY A 15 5.31 -4.63 -23.57
N VAL A 16 5.28 -3.40 -24.11
CA VAL A 16 6.50 -2.72 -24.56
C VAL A 16 7.44 -2.41 -23.40
N LEU A 17 6.91 -1.98 -22.25
CA LEU A 17 7.74 -1.73 -21.06
C LEU A 17 8.56 -2.94 -20.62
N LYS A 18 8.03 -4.16 -20.79
CA LYS A 18 8.76 -5.41 -20.47
C LYS A 18 9.97 -5.65 -21.38
N ASP A 19 9.96 -5.07 -22.58
CA ASP A 19 11.06 -5.17 -23.53
C ASP A 19 12.10 -4.03 -23.34
N CYS A 20 11.79 -3.01 -22.52
CA CYS A 20 12.69 -1.90 -22.24
C CYS A 20 13.73 -2.26 -21.17
N LEU A 21 14.96 -1.74 -21.31
CA LEU A 21 16.04 -2.01 -20.37
C LEU A 21 15.81 -1.31 -19.01
N PRO A 22 15.81 -2.04 -17.88
CA PRO A 22 15.73 -1.43 -16.55
C PRO A 22 16.94 -0.58 -16.20
N GLY A 23 16.75 0.43 -15.35
CA GLY A 23 17.82 1.28 -14.81
C GLY A 23 18.40 2.32 -15.78
N ALA A 24 18.06 2.27 -17.07
CA ALA A 24 18.45 3.27 -18.07
C ALA A 24 17.31 4.27 -18.32
N TRP A 25 17.66 5.54 -18.51
CA TRP A 25 16.73 6.55 -19.02
C TRP A 25 16.55 6.37 -20.52
N PHE A 26 15.31 6.37 -20.98
CA PHE A 26 14.98 6.36 -22.40
C PHE A 26 13.93 7.42 -22.73
N ALA A 27 14.03 8.00 -23.92
CA ALA A 27 13.09 9.00 -24.40
C ALA A 27 11.73 8.35 -24.67
N VAL A 28 10.65 9.07 -24.37
CA VAL A 28 9.31 8.57 -24.68
C VAL A 28 9.10 8.41 -26.19
N ASP A 29 9.76 9.24 -27.00
CA ASP A 29 9.66 9.14 -28.46
C ASP A 29 10.30 7.85 -28.97
N ASP A 30 11.38 7.39 -28.34
CA ASP A 30 12.01 6.10 -28.65
C ASP A 30 11.12 4.94 -28.18
N PHE A 31 10.43 5.09 -27.06
CA PHE A 31 9.41 4.14 -26.61
C PHE A 31 8.25 4.03 -27.62
N TRP A 32 7.78 5.14 -28.19
CA TRP A 32 6.78 5.14 -29.26
C TRP A 32 7.29 4.51 -30.55
N ARG A 33 8.53 4.81 -30.95
CA ARG A 33 9.19 4.17 -32.09
C ARG A 33 9.30 2.67 -31.90
N LEU A 34 9.71 2.21 -30.71
CA LEU A 34 9.78 0.79 -30.38
C LEU A 34 8.40 0.14 -30.47
N MET A 35 7.37 0.74 -29.85
CA MET A 35 6.00 0.23 -29.87
C MET A 35 5.48 0.01 -31.30
N ARG A 36 5.76 0.97 -32.20
CA ARG A 36 5.43 0.87 -33.63
C ARG A 36 6.29 -0.20 -34.32
N GLY A 37 7.59 -0.20 -34.08
CA GLY A 37 8.55 -1.10 -34.73
C GLY A 37 8.33 -2.58 -34.44
N ILE A 38 7.87 -2.93 -33.23
CA ILE A 38 7.58 -4.32 -32.84
C ILE A 38 6.12 -4.73 -33.07
N GLY A 39 5.31 -3.86 -33.69
CA GLY A 39 3.90 -4.14 -33.99
C GLY A 39 2.99 -4.26 -32.78
N ARG A 40 3.40 -3.80 -31.59
CA ARG A 40 2.60 -3.83 -30.35
C ARG A 40 1.73 -2.57 -30.19
N GLY A 41 1.09 -2.15 -31.27
CA GLY A 41 0.19 -0.99 -31.30
C GLY A 41 -1.21 -1.29 -30.77
N PHE A 42 -2.01 -0.22 -30.63
CA PHE A 42 -3.45 -0.27 -30.40
C PHE A 42 -4.10 0.91 -31.10
N SER A 43 -5.40 0.83 -31.39
CA SER A 43 -6.17 2.00 -31.84
C SER A 43 -6.91 2.62 -30.65
N LEU A 44 -6.81 3.93 -30.47
CA LEU A 44 -7.49 4.61 -29.36
C LEU A 44 -9.00 4.66 -29.56
N VAL A 45 -9.37 5.01 -30.79
CA VAL A 45 -10.73 5.11 -31.32
C VAL A 45 -10.77 4.38 -32.68
N GLY A 46 -11.96 4.05 -33.17
CA GLY A 46 -12.10 3.57 -34.55
C GLY A 46 -11.81 4.69 -35.55
N GLU A 47 -11.42 4.36 -36.78
CA GLU A 47 -11.07 5.35 -37.82
C GLU A 47 -12.19 6.37 -38.04
N ARG A 48 -13.45 5.92 -38.14
CA ARG A 48 -14.61 6.82 -38.27
C ARG A 48 -14.80 7.74 -37.06
N ASP A 49 -14.55 7.23 -35.86
CA ASP A 49 -14.67 8.03 -34.63
C ASP A 49 -13.52 9.04 -34.49
N ALA A 50 -12.36 8.81 -35.12
CA ALA A 50 -11.26 9.78 -35.14
C ALA A 50 -11.64 11.06 -35.91
N TRP A 51 -12.52 10.96 -36.92
CA TRP A 51 -13.02 12.12 -37.66
C TRP A 51 -13.87 13.08 -36.82
N GLU A 52 -14.46 12.57 -35.73
CA GLU A 52 -15.25 13.34 -34.77
C GLU A 52 -14.39 14.01 -33.67
N LEU A 53 -13.10 13.67 -33.62
CA LEU A 53 -12.14 14.34 -32.74
C LEU A 53 -11.47 15.45 -33.54
N TYR A 54 -11.52 16.69 -33.08
CA TYR A 54 -10.93 17.82 -33.80
C TYR A 54 -10.47 18.94 -32.87
N LEU A 55 -9.57 19.77 -33.40
CA LEU A 55 -9.20 21.05 -32.81
C LEU A 55 -10.01 22.16 -33.49
N PHE A 56 -10.65 23.03 -32.71
CA PHE A 56 -11.38 24.21 -33.17
C PHE A 56 -12.58 23.93 -34.10
N GLU A 57 -12.35 23.41 -35.32
CA GLU A 57 -13.35 23.11 -36.34
C GLU A 57 -13.14 21.71 -36.94
N GLN A 58 -14.22 20.97 -37.16
CA GLN A 58 -14.17 19.56 -37.55
C GLN A 58 -13.57 19.37 -38.95
N GLU A 59 -13.98 20.20 -39.92
CA GLU A 59 -13.63 20.07 -41.33
C GLU A 59 -12.12 20.18 -41.58
N TYR A 60 -11.42 20.99 -40.77
CA TYR A 60 -9.99 21.28 -40.96
C TYR A 60 -9.11 20.77 -39.82
N GLY A 61 -9.61 20.80 -38.59
CA GLY A 61 -8.87 20.40 -37.39
C GLY A 61 -9.03 18.92 -37.00
N SER A 62 -9.68 18.10 -37.83
CA SER A 62 -9.95 16.68 -37.54
C SER A 62 -8.68 15.87 -37.28
N LEU A 63 -8.67 15.11 -36.19
CA LEU A 63 -7.66 14.09 -35.87
C LEU A 63 -7.83 12.81 -36.71
N GLY A 64 -8.85 12.77 -37.59
CA GLY A 64 -9.04 11.70 -38.58
C GLY A 64 -8.13 11.82 -39.80
N TYR A 65 -7.52 12.98 -40.04
CA TYR A 65 -6.53 13.15 -41.10
C TYR A 65 -5.27 12.30 -40.83
N GLU A 66 -4.84 11.54 -41.83
CA GLU A 66 -3.54 10.87 -41.80
C GLU A 66 -2.44 11.91 -42.00
N ASP A 67 -1.69 12.17 -40.93
CA ASP A 67 -0.45 12.95 -40.96
C ASP A 67 0.68 12.18 -40.26
N ALA A 68 1.91 12.73 -40.31
CA ALA A 68 3.10 12.10 -39.74
C ALA A 68 3.02 11.88 -38.20
N HIS A 69 2.12 12.59 -37.52
CA HIS A 69 1.96 12.64 -36.07
C HIS A 69 0.60 12.13 -35.58
N ALA A 70 -0.28 11.64 -36.46
CA ALA A 70 -1.61 11.15 -36.11
C ALA A 70 -1.56 10.07 -35.02
N TRP A 71 -0.55 9.20 -35.07
CA TRP A 71 -0.30 8.21 -34.02
C TRP A 71 0.14 8.85 -32.70
N ASP A 72 1.04 9.84 -32.74
CA ASP A 72 1.63 10.49 -31.56
C ASP A 72 0.56 11.28 -30.78
N GLN A 73 -0.39 11.89 -31.49
CA GLN A 73 -1.48 12.70 -30.94
C GLN A 73 -2.60 11.86 -30.30
N LEU A 74 -2.87 10.65 -30.78
CA LEU A 74 -3.91 9.78 -30.20
C LEU A 74 -3.30 8.68 -29.31
N GLN A 75 -2.61 7.71 -29.92
CA GLN A 75 -2.01 6.58 -29.23
C GLN A 75 -0.86 7.02 -28.34
N GLY A 76 0.00 7.92 -28.83
CA GLY A 76 1.13 8.48 -28.08
C GLY A 76 0.63 9.21 -26.83
N ARG A 77 -0.43 10.02 -26.93
CA ARG A 77 -1.04 10.68 -25.76
C ARG A 77 -1.63 9.71 -24.75
N PHE A 78 -2.24 8.61 -25.19
CA PHE A 78 -2.63 7.56 -24.25
C PHE A 78 -1.42 6.90 -23.59
N ALA A 79 -0.33 6.67 -24.32
CA ALA A 79 0.90 6.12 -23.75
C ALA A 79 1.49 7.07 -22.69
N LEU A 80 1.51 8.40 -22.93
CA LEU A 80 1.92 9.38 -21.91
C LEU A 80 1.08 9.28 -20.65
N VAL A 81 -0.25 9.24 -20.79
CA VAL A 81 -1.17 9.10 -19.66
C VAL A 81 -0.85 7.82 -18.89
N PHE A 82 -0.64 6.70 -19.59
CA PHE A 82 -0.30 5.43 -18.95
C PHE A 82 1.01 5.50 -18.18
N LEU A 83 2.07 6.00 -18.81
CA LEU A 83 3.39 6.11 -18.20
C LEU A 83 3.37 7.03 -16.97
N PHE A 84 2.67 8.17 -17.07
CA PHE A 84 2.66 9.20 -16.03
C PHE A 84 1.66 8.90 -14.90
N GLU A 85 0.40 8.64 -15.21
CA GLU A 85 -0.66 8.53 -14.20
C GLU A 85 -0.80 7.14 -13.61
N TYR A 86 -0.38 6.10 -14.33
CA TYR A 86 -0.49 4.73 -13.85
C TYR A 86 0.87 4.18 -13.43
N ALA A 87 1.83 4.10 -14.34
CA ALA A 87 3.08 3.44 -14.04
C ALA A 87 3.94 4.22 -13.03
N ALA A 88 4.11 5.54 -13.21
CA ALA A 88 4.90 6.35 -12.28
C ALA A 88 4.26 6.49 -10.90
N THR A 89 2.93 6.64 -10.81
CA THR A 89 2.21 6.75 -9.51
C THR A 89 2.28 5.48 -8.69
N HIS A 90 2.35 4.31 -9.33
CA HIS A 90 2.59 3.02 -8.66
C HIS A 90 4.08 2.81 -8.33
N GLY A 91 4.95 3.76 -8.65
CA GLY A 91 6.39 3.66 -8.42
C GLY A 91 7.10 2.69 -9.35
N VAL A 92 6.51 2.29 -10.49
CA VAL A 92 7.15 1.43 -11.50
C VAL A 92 8.22 2.22 -12.26
N LEU A 93 7.92 3.49 -12.55
CA LEU A 93 8.75 4.37 -13.36
C LEU A 93 9.18 5.60 -12.57
N GLU A 94 10.39 6.05 -12.85
CA GLU A 94 10.79 7.42 -12.62
C GLU A 94 10.57 8.23 -13.90
N VAL A 95 10.27 9.52 -13.75
CA VAL A 95 9.88 10.41 -14.85
C VAL A 95 10.77 11.65 -14.89
N ALA A 96 11.17 12.05 -16.09
CA ALA A 96 11.74 13.36 -16.37
C ALA A 96 10.67 14.20 -17.07
N TYR A 97 10.14 15.19 -16.33
CA TYR A 97 9.01 15.99 -16.75
C TYR A 97 9.33 17.48 -16.65
N VAL A 98 8.96 18.23 -17.69
CA VAL A 98 9.03 19.70 -17.73
C VAL A 98 7.61 20.27 -17.86
N PRO A 99 7.37 21.57 -17.60
CA PRO A 99 6.08 22.18 -17.94
C PRO A 99 5.68 21.87 -19.39
N PRO A 100 4.41 21.51 -19.66
CA PRO A 100 4.02 20.95 -20.96
C PRO A 100 4.03 21.99 -22.09
N ARG A 101 4.05 23.27 -21.73
CA ARG A 101 4.05 24.39 -22.68
C ARG A 101 5.27 24.32 -23.60
N GLY A 102 5.02 24.13 -24.90
CA GLY A 102 6.07 24.06 -25.92
C GLY A 102 6.98 22.83 -25.81
N ALA A 103 6.64 21.84 -24.97
CA ALA A 103 7.47 20.66 -24.76
C ALA A 103 7.45 19.67 -25.94
N ARG A 104 6.39 19.72 -26.76
CA ARG A 104 6.19 18.89 -27.95
C ARG A 104 5.57 19.74 -29.06
N GLY A 105 5.98 19.46 -30.30
CA GLY A 105 5.53 20.17 -31.50
C GLY A 105 4.80 19.32 -32.51
N ASP A 106 4.42 18.09 -32.15
CA ASP A 106 3.73 17.12 -33.00
C ASP A 106 2.28 17.49 -33.35
N PHE A 107 1.82 18.68 -33.00
CA PHE A 107 0.48 19.20 -33.29
C PHE A 107 0.49 20.64 -33.81
N TRP A 108 1.65 21.31 -33.90
CA TRP A 108 1.72 22.74 -34.23
C TRP A 108 1.24 23.05 -35.65
N ASP A 109 1.43 22.13 -36.59
CA ASP A 109 0.99 22.30 -37.98
C ASP A 109 -0.51 21.98 -38.16
N ARG A 110 -1.24 21.63 -37.09
CA ARG A 110 -2.68 21.38 -37.17
C ARG A 110 -3.47 22.67 -37.23
N TRP A 111 -4.47 22.68 -38.10
CA TRP A 111 -5.47 23.75 -38.12
C TRP A 111 -6.13 23.90 -36.74
N GLY A 112 -6.16 25.13 -36.23
CA GLY A 112 -6.75 25.45 -34.93
C GLY A 112 -5.84 25.15 -33.73
N ALA A 113 -4.56 24.81 -33.96
CA ALA A 113 -3.57 24.64 -32.90
C ALA A 113 -2.80 25.92 -32.56
N ASP A 114 -3.01 27.03 -33.28
CA ASP A 114 -2.20 28.25 -33.19
C ASP A 114 -2.12 28.83 -31.78
N ASP A 115 -3.22 28.78 -31.03
CA ASP A 115 -3.32 29.29 -29.65
C ASP A 115 -3.01 28.22 -28.58
N LEU A 116 -2.76 26.97 -28.99
CA LEU A 116 -2.51 25.87 -28.06
C LEU A 116 -1.05 25.84 -27.61
N SER A 117 -0.83 26.22 -26.35
CA SER A 117 0.49 26.15 -25.74
C SER A 117 1.00 24.71 -25.50
N CYS A 118 0.08 23.74 -25.43
CA CYS A 118 0.33 22.30 -25.36
C CYS A 118 -0.95 21.54 -25.78
N PHE A 119 -0.81 20.33 -26.31
CA PHE A 119 -1.92 19.46 -26.71
C PHE A 119 -2.43 18.63 -25.53
N SER A 120 -1.57 18.28 -24.59
CA SER A 120 -1.92 17.59 -23.36
C SER A 120 -1.10 18.08 -22.18
N ARG A 121 -1.65 17.95 -20.97
CA ARG A 121 -0.90 18.18 -19.72
C ARG A 121 0.29 17.24 -19.57
N TYR A 122 0.34 16.13 -20.31
CA TYR A 122 1.43 15.16 -20.28
C TYR A 122 2.53 15.42 -21.31
N ASP A 123 2.38 16.44 -22.17
CA ASP A 123 3.35 16.72 -23.23
C ASP A 123 4.77 16.94 -22.67
N GLY A 124 4.84 17.43 -21.44
CA GLY A 124 6.08 17.64 -20.71
C GLY A 124 6.84 16.38 -20.30
N LEU A 125 6.28 15.17 -20.43
CA LEU A 125 6.96 13.93 -20.07
C LEU A 125 7.93 13.54 -21.19
N LEU A 126 9.24 13.72 -20.97
CA LEU A 126 10.26 13.56 -22.01
C LEU A 126 10.99 12.21 -21.92
N TYR A 127 11.34 11.78 -20.71
CA TYR A 127 12.06 10.54 -20.47
C TYR A 127 11.44 9.77 -19.31
N VAL A 128 11.58 8.46 -19.35
CA VAL A 128 11.23 7.56 -18.24
C VAL A 128 12.37 6.59 -17.98
N ARG A 129 12.41 6.06 -16.76
CA ARG A 129 13.32 5.00 -16.36
C ARG A 129 12.57 3.96 -15.53
N ILE A 130 12.71 2.68 -15.88
CA ILE A 130 12.19 1.58 -15.06
C ILE A 130 13.13 1.43 -13.86
N ASN A 131 12.58 1.60 -12.65
CA ASN A 131 13.36 1.49 -11.41
C ASN A 131 13.37 0.03 -10.89
N PRO A 132 14.08 -0.30 -9.79
CA PRO A 132 14.14 -1.69 -9.30
C PRO A 132 12.78 -2.31 -8.94
N LEU A 133 11.83 -1.52 -8.41
CA LEU A 133 10.47 -2.00 -8.15
C LEU A 133 9.76 -2.33 -9.47
N GLY A 134 9.87 -1.45 -10.46
CA GLY A 134 9.30 -1.66 -11.78
C GLY A 134 9.89 -2.88 -12.49
N ALA A 135 11.20 -3.08 -12.42
CA ALA A 135 11.87 -4.24 -13.01
C ALA A 135 11.31 -5.55 -12.45
N TRP A 136 11.10 -5.63 -11.14
CA TRP A 136 10.50 -6.79 -10.50
C TRP A 136 9.02 -6.97 -10.90
N LEU A 137 8.20 -5.92 -10.84
CA LEU A 137 6.79 -5.98 -11.23
C LEU A 137 6.58 -6.34 -12.71
N LEU A 138 7.52 -5.98 -13.58
CA LEU A 138 7.50 -6.30 -14.99
C LEU A 138 8.04 -7.72 -15.29
N GLY A 139 8.58 -8.42 -14.28
CA GLY A 139 9.17 -9.76 -14.42
C GLY A 139 10.58 -9.75 -15.01
N GLN A 140 11.27 -8.62 -14.96
CA GLN A 140 12.64 -8.44 -15.46
C GLN A 140 13.71 -8.62 -14.36
N ALA A 141 13.28 -8.71 -13.10
CA ALA A 141 14.11 -9.07 -11.94
C ALA A 141 13.39 -10.12 -11.09
N GLU A 142 14.13 -11.11 -10.57
CA GLU A 142 13.57 -12.20 -9.76
C GLU A 142 13.16 -11.74 -8.36
N GLU A 143 13.90 -10.79 -7.80
CA GLU A 143 13.70 -10.30 -6.44
C GLU A 143 13.69 -8.76 -6.44
N TYR A 144 12.76 -8.18 -5.70
CA TYR A 144 12.80 -6.76 -5.36
C TYR A 144 13.45 -6.56 -3.99
N ARG A 145 14.56 -5.84 -3.98
CA ARG A 145 15.17 -5.32 -2.75
C ARG A 145 14.99 -3.80 -2.72
N PRO A 146 14.20 -3.27 -1.77
CA PRO A 146 14.10 -1.83 -1.58
C PRO A 146 15.49 -1.22 -1.39
N ALA A 147 15.70 -0.02 -1.94
CA ALA A 147 16.92 0.72 -1.67
C ALA A 147 17.08 0.90 -0.16
N ALA A 148 18.27 0.58 0.37
CA ALA A 148 18.55 0.76 1.78
C ALA A 148 18.23 2.22 2.15
N PRO A 149 17.34 2.45 3.13
CA PRO A 149 16.87 3.78 3.41
C PRO A 149 18.05 4.61 3.93
N ARG A 150 18.28 5.78 3.31
CA ARG A 150 19.44 6.62 3.59
C ARG A 150 19.44 7.01 5.08
N ARG A 151 20.60 6.85 5.75
CA ARG A 151 20.80 7.38 7.09
C ARG A 151 20.64 8.90 7.04
N THR A 152 19.77 9.41 7.90
CA THR A 152 19.50 10.84 8.00
C THR A 152 20.32 11.50 9.10
N ASP A 153 20.69 10.73 10.14
CA ASP A 153 21.37 11.21 11.36
C ASP A 153 20.72 12.49 11.95
N ALA A 154 19.44 12.69 11.64
CA ALA A 154 18.66 13.88 11.99
C ALA A 154 18.06 13.76 13.39
N LEU A 155 18.17 12.58 14.01
CA LEU A 155 17.64 12.29 15.33
C LEU A 155 18.76 11.78 16.24
N ARG A 156 18.58 11.99 17.54
CA ARG A 156 19.40 11.39 18.58
C ARG A 156 18.47 10.78 19.63
N VAL A 157 18.65 9.50 19.90
CA VAL A 157 17.89 8.80 20.94
C VAL A 157 18.69 8.85 22.24
N LEU A 158 18.04 9.29 23.31
CA LEU A 158 18.62 9.42 24.63
C LEU A 158 18.18 8.24 25.53
N ALA A 159 18.97 7.95 26.56
CA ALA A 159 18.69 6.85 27.48
C ALA A 159 17.41 7.03 28.32
N ASN A 160 16.88 8.26 28.39
CA ASN A 160 15.62 8.58 29.05
C ASN A 160 14.39 8.39 28.14
N LEU A 161 14.56 7.73 26.99
CA LEU A 161 13.54 7.48 25.97
C LEU A 161 13.10 8.72 25.17
N ASP A 162 13.79 9.84 25.32
CA ASP A 162 13.58 11.00 24.47
C ASP A 162 14.32 10.81 23.13
N VAL A 163 13.64 11.18 22.05
CA VAL A 163 14.19 11.29 20.70
C VAL A 163 14.24 12.78 20.36
N VAL A 164 15.44 13.28 20.15
CA VAL A 164 15.71 14.71 19.91
C VAL A 164 16.12 14.91 18.46
N ALA A 165 15.51 15.86 17.76
CA ALA A 165 15.96 16.25 16.43
C ALA A 165 17.24 17.09 16.51
N THR A 166 18.32 16.62 15.87
CA THR A 166 19.55 17.39 15.65
C THR A 166 19.39 18.34 14.47
N HIS A 167 18.60 17.93 13.48
CA HIS A 167 18.22 18.68 12.29
C HIS A 167 16.73 18.44 11.99
N PRO A 168 16.05 19.32 11.22
CA PRO A 168 14.68 19.08 10.82
C PRO A 168 14.53 17.70 10.14
N PRO A 169 13.81 16.74 10.76
CA PRO A 169 13.68 15.42 10.17
C PRO A 169 12.79 15.49 8.91
N PRO A 170 13.00 14.62 7.91
CA PRO A 170 12.07 14.48 6.80
C PRO A 170 10.64 14.25 7.30
N VAL A 171 9.64 14.72 6.53
CA VAL A 171 8.22 14.59 6.92
C VAL A 171 7.83 13.14 7.21
N ALA A 172 8.33 12.19 6.41
CA ALA A 172 8.11 10.76 6.63
C ALA A 172 8.67 10.26 7.96
N ASP A 173 9.84 10.77 8.38
CA ASP A 173 10.47 10.38 9.65
C ASP A 173 9.68 10.94 10.83
N ARG A 174 9.19 12.18 10.71
CA ARG A 174 8.34 12.80 11.74
C ARG A 174 7.01 12.06 11.90
N LEU A 175 6.33 11.73 10.80
CA LEU A 175 5.08 10.94 10.85
C LEU A 175 5.30 9.57 11.50
N THR A 176 6.45 8.93 11.21
CA THR A 176 6.83 7.67 11.85
C THR A 176 7.05 7.86 13.36
N LEU A 177 7.77 8.90 13.78
CA LEU A 177 7.95 9.22 15.21
C LEU A 177 6.61 9.44 15.91
N GLU A 178 5.74 10.27 15.35
CA GLU A 178 4.45 10.64 15.96
C GLU A 178 3.51 9.44 16.13
N ARG A 179 3.70 8.38 15.34
CA ARG A 179 3.02 7.09 15.48
C ARG A 179 3.45 6.32 16.74
N PHE A 180 4.71 6.45 17.19
CA PHE A 180 5.27 5.67 18.30
C PHE A 180 5.64 6.51 19.54
N ALA A 181 5.62 7.83 19.42
CA ALA A 181 6.14 8.75 20.42
C ALA A 181 5.22 9.97 20.58
N ASP A 182 5.22 10.54 21.78
CA ASP A 182 4.48 11.75 22.12
C ASP A 182 5.38 12.97 21.91
N ALA A 183 4.91 13.94 21.11
CA ALA A 183 5.63 15.19 20.92
C ALA A 183 5.58 16.00 22.23
N THR A 184 6.72 16.12 22.92
CA THR A 184 6.83 16.90 24.16
C THR A 184 7.21 18.35 23.86
N SER A 185 7.91 18.58 22.75
CA SER A 185 8.23 19.91 22.22
C SER A 185 8.48 19.84 20.69
N PRO A 186 8.64 20.97 19.97
CA PRO A 186 8.78 20.98 18.51
C PRO A 186 9.93 20.12 17.92
N ALA A 187 10.94 19.80 18.73
CA ALA A 187 12.12 19.02 18.32
C ALA A 187 12.39 17.82 19.25
N VAL A 188 11.45 17.49 20.15
CA VAL A 188 11.61 16.40 21.12
C VAL A 188 10.35 15.56 21.17
N TRP A 189 10.53 14.26 21.04
CA TRP A 189 9.48 13.26 21.18
C TRP A 189 9.88 12.26 22.25
N LYS A 190 8.92 11.79 23.04
CA LYS A 190 9.15 10.77 24.06
C LYS A 190 8.54 9.46 23.59
N LEU A 191 9.32 8.39 23.51
CA LEU A 191 8.81 7.07 23.15
C LEU A 191 7.70 6.66 24.12
N SER A 192 6.58 6.18 23.57
CA SER A 192 5.35 5.98 24.33
C SER A 192 4.91 4.53 24.23
N GLY A 193 4.88 3.83 25.37
CA GLY A 193 4.43 2.44 25.42
C GLY A 193 2.96 2.29 25.01
N ALA A 194 2.11 3.27 25.34
CA ALA A 194 0.71 3.26 24.96
C ALA A 194 0.54 3.33 23.42
N LYS A 195 1.23 4.28 22.77
CA LYS A 195 1.20 4.38 21.30
C LYS A 195 1.77 3.16 20.62
N PHE A 196 2.83 2.58 21.18
CA PHE A 196 3.35 1.31 20.69
C PHE A 196 2.29 0.21 20.74
N THR A 197 1.58 0.05 21.85
CA THR A 197 0.49 -0.92 21.97
C THR A 197 -0.60 -0.67 20.92
N ASP A 198 -1.04 0.57 20.77
CA ASP A 198 -2.04 0.95 19.75
C ASP A 198 -1.60 0.58 18.32
N VAL A 199 -0.29 0.68 18.04
CA VAL A 199 0.28 0.30 16.75
C VAL A 199 0.27 -1.21 16.56
N VAL A 200 0.64 -1.97 17.58
CA VAL A 200 0.67 -3.43 17.52
C VAL A 200 -0.74 -4.02 17.43
N GLU A 201 -1.72 -3.45 18.14
CA GLU A 201 -3.13 -3.83 18.02
C GLU A 201 -3.67 -3.68 16.59
N ARG A 202 -3.10 -2.75 15.81
CA ARG A 202 -3.44 -2.53 14.39
C ARG A 202 -2.58 -3.35 13.42
N GLY A 203 -1.81 -4.31 13.92
CA GLY A 203 -0.96 -5.20 13.13
C GLY A 203 0.44 -4.67 12.81
N GLY A 204 0.88 -3.59 13.45
CA GLY A 204 2.27 -3.12 13.36
C GLY A 204 3.24 -4.00 14.15
N ARG A 205 4.54 -3.94 13.83
CA ARG A 205 5.59 -4.68 14.55
C ARG A 205 6.60 -3.78 15.22
N ALA A 206 7.18 -4.26 16.31
CA ALA A 206 8.25 -3.58 17.03
C ALA A 206 9.53 -3.38 16.20
N GLU A 207 9.80 -4.32 15.31
CA GLU A 207 10.90 -4.27 14.35
C GLU A 207 10.82 -3.02 13.47
N GLU A 208 9.63 -2.51 13.17
CA GLU A 208 9.44 -1.26 12.43
C GLU A 208 10.04 -0.07 13.19
N LEU A 209 9.76 0.03 14.49
CA LEU A 209 10.28 1.09 15.35
C LEU A 209 11.80 0.94 15.53
N ARG A 210 12.29 -0.29 15.78
CA ARG A 210 13.73 -0.57 15.93
C ARG A 210 14.50 -0.20 14.66
N ALA A 211 14.03 -0.64 13.50
CA ALA A 211 14.65 -0.34 12.20
C ALA A 211 14.61 1.16 11.89
N PHE A 212 13.50 1.83 12.21
CA PHE A 212 13.37 3.27 12.06
C PHE A 212 14.40 4.03 12.89
N LEU A 213 14.50 3.75 14.20
CA LEU A 213 15.42 4.44 15.10
C LEU A 213 16.88 4.14 14.72
N ALA A 214 17.21 2.89 14.38
CA ALA A 214 18.55 2.51 13.96
C ALA A 214 19.01 3.24 12.68
N ARG A 215 18.08 3.51 11.76
CA ARG A 215 18.36 4.30 10.55
C ARG A 215 18.48 5.79 10.84
N ALA A 216 17.56 6.34 11.62
CA ALA A 216 17.40 7.79 11.76
C ALA A 216 18.30 8.41 12.86
N ALA A 217 18.70 7.61 13.85
CA ALA A 217 19.51 8.04 14.98
C ALA A 217 20.81 7.24 15.17
N GLY A 218 21.01 6.13 14.46
CA GLY A 218 22.19 5.29 14.58
C GLY A 218 22.11 4.33 15.78
N GLU A 219 23.14 4.31 16.62
CA GLU A 219 23.21 3.39 17.76
C GLU A 219 22.20 3.74 18.86
N LEU A 220 21.48 2.72 19.36
CA LEU A 220 20.46 2.89 20.38
C LEU A 220 21.06 2.68 21.78
N PRO A 221 20.76 3.56 22.76
CA PRO A 221 21.11 3.33 24.15
C PRO A 221 20.50 2.03 24.68
N ALA A 222 21.23 1.32 25.55
CA ALA A 222 20.77 0.05 26.13
C ALA A 222 19.38 0.15 26.81
N ALA A 223 19.07 1.28 27.45
CA ALA A 223 17.77 1.53 28.06
C ALA A 223 16.60 1.49 27.06
N VAL A 224 16.85 1.95 25.83
CA VAL A 224 15.85 1.95 24.75
C VAL A 224 15.67 0.53 24.20
N GLU A 225 16.76 -0.22 24.04
CA GLU A 225 16.68 -1.62 23.62
C GLU A 225 15.91 -2.47 24.63
N THR A 226 16.16 -2.28 25.94
CA THR A 226 15.38 -2.93 27.00
C THR A 226 13.91 -2.54 26.93
N PHE A 227 13.61 -1.26 26.77
CA PHE A 227 12.23 -0.79 26.63
C PHE A 227 11.51 -1.42 25.42
N LEU A 228 12.16 -1.52 24.27
CA LEU A 228 11.59 -2.17 23.08
C LEU A 228 11.39 -3.67 23.30
N ALA A 229 12.34 -4.36 23.93
CA ALA A 229 12.23 -5.78 24.25
C ALA A 229 11.09 -6.06 25.24
N ASP A 230 10.90 -5.21 26.25
CA ASP A 230 9.80 -5.32 27.20
C ASP A 230 8.43 -5.16 26.53
N LEU A 231 8.34 -4.22 25.57
CA LEU A 231 7.13 -4.01 24.79
C LEU A 231 6.83 -5.17 23.84
N GLU A 232 7.85 -5.68 23.14
CA GLU A 232 7.75 -6.90 22.32
C GLU A 232 7.28 -8.10 23.14
N HIS A 233 7.87 -8.29 24.33
CA HIS A 233 7.51 -9.38 25.21
C HIS A 233 6.05 -9.30 25.64
N ARG A 234 5.59 -8.11 26.06
CA ARG A 234 4.19 -7.87 26.51
C ARG A 234 3.18 -8.04 25.38
N ALA A 235 3.49 -7.55 24.18
CA ALA A 235 2.62 -7.66 23.02
C ALA A 235 2.28 -9.11 22.66
N GLY A 236 3.21 -10.04 22.89
CA GLY A 236 3.01 -11.48 22.63
C GLY A 236 2.42 -12.28 23.78
N GLN A 237 2.11 -11.68 24.94
CA GLN A 237 1.61 -12.44 26.11
C GLN A 237 0.14 -12.80 26.02
N LEU A 238 -0.64 -12.10 25.20
CA LEU A 238 -2.08 -12.36 25.04
C LEU A 238 -2.31 -13.04 23.69
N GLN A 239 -3.11 -14.10 23.72
CA GLN A 239 -3.55 -14.82 22.54
C GLN A 239 -5.07 -14.87 22.53
N ASP A 240 -5.66 -14.68 21.36
CA ASP A 240 -7.08 -14.91 21.15
C ASP A 240 -7.30 -16.40 20.90
N ASP A 241 -7.76 -17.11 21.92
CA ASP A 241 -8.13 -18.54 21.84
C ASP A 241 -9.53 -18.77 21.23
N GLY A 242 -10.16 -17.71 20.70
CA GLY A 242 -11.45 -17.74 20.03
C GLY A 242 -12.65 -17.51 20.94
N PRO A 243 -13.88 -17.56 20.38
CA PRO A 243 -15.10 -17.24 21.12
C PRO A 243 -15.40 -18.29 22.19
N ALA A 244 -15.78 -17.81 23.38
CA ALA A 244 -16.27 -18.62 24.48
C ALA A 244 -17.54 -18.01 25.06
N ARG A 245 -18.41 -18.87 25.59
CA ARG A 245 -19.70 -18.48 26.17
C ARG A 245 -19.68 -18.65 27.68
N LEU A 246 -20.19 -17.65 28.38
CA LEU A 246 -20.37 -17.66 29.83
C LEU A 246 -21.79 -18.13 30.18
N PHE A 247 -21.88 -19.13 31.05
CA PHE A 247 -23.16 -19.69 31.51
C PHE A 247 -23.33 -19.47 33.01
N GLY A 248 -24.46 -18.86 33.39
CA GLY A 248 -24.84 -18.70 34.79
C GLY A 248 -25.41 -19.99 35.38
N CYS A 249 -24.87 -20.40 36.52
CA CYS A 249 -25.35 -21.54 37.30
C CYS A 249 -26.25 -21.07 38.45
N ALA A 250 -27.26 -21.88 38.80
CA ALA A 250 -28.18 -21.57 39.91
C ALA A 250 -27.48 -21.48 41.27
N SER A 251 -26.38 -22.22 41.47
CA SER A 251 -25.59 -22.20 42.70
C SER A 251 -24.10 -22.44 42.44
N ALA A 252 -23.26 -22.11 43.43
CA ALA A 252 -21.82 -22.37 43.36
C ALA A 252 -21.48 -23.87 43.36
N HIS A 253 -22.37 -24.70 43.91
CA HIS A 253 -22.23 -26.15 43.87
C HIS A 253 -22.34 -26.68 42.43
N VAL A 254 -23.34 -26.23 41.67
CA VAL A 254 -23.54 -26.64 40.27
C VAL A 254 -22.35 -26.20 39.40
N ALA A 255 -21.83 -24.99 39.60
CA ALA A 255 -20.64 -24.52 38.88
C ALA A 255 -19.39 -25.36 39.20
N ALA A 256 -19.21 -25.74 40.48
CA ALA A 256 -18.10 -26.57 40.91
C ALA A 256 -18.22 -28.02 40.39
N GLU A 257 -19.42 -28.59 40.38
CA GLU A 257 -19.70 -29.92 39.87
C GLU A 257 -19.42 -30.01 38.36
N LEU A 258 -19.93 -29.07 37.57
CA LEU A 258 -19.70 -29.00 36.13
C LEU A 258 -18.23 -28.80 35.76
N ALA A 259 -17.49 -27.99 36.52
CA ALA A 259 -16.06 -27.74 36.27
C ALA A 259 -15.14 -28.87 36.77
N SER A 260 -15.61 -29.70 37.72
CA SER A 260 -14.81 -30.78 38.33
C SER A 260 -15.08 -32.15 37.72
N ASP A 261 -16.15 -32.31 36.93
CA ASP A 261 -16.49 -33.57 36.26
C ASP A 261 -15.38 -34.00 35.30
N ARG A 262 -15.08 -35.31 35.28
CA ARG A 262 -13.94 -35.86 34.51
C ARG A 262 -14.10 -35.69 33.00
N LEU A 263 -15.32 -35.63 32.49
CA LEU A 263 -15.60 -35.45 31.06
C LEU A 263 -15.63 -33.96 30.68
N LEU A 264 -15.86 -33.06 31.64
CA LEU A 264 -16.04 -31.64 31.42
C LEU A 264 -14.83 -30.78 31.83
N LYS A 265 -13.96 -31.25 32.71
CA LYS A 265 -12.87 -30.45 33.33
C LYS A 265 -11.96 -29.71 32.34
N ARG A 266 -11.79 -30.22 31.11
CA ARG A 266 -10.95 -29.59 30.08
C ARG A 266 -11.70 -28.55 29.22
N GLU A 267 -13.01 -28.72 29.12
CA GLU A 267 -13.87 -27.99 28.19
C GLU A 267 -14.81 -27.00 28.90
N CYS A 268 -14.95 -27.14 30.22
CA CYS A 268 -15.79 -26.33 31.10
C CYS A 268 -14.90 -25.75 32.22
N LEU A 269 -14.58 -24.47 32.12
CA LEU A 269 -13.75 -23.76 33.08
C LEU A 269 -14.61 -22.96 34.04
N ARG A 270 -14.27 -22.96 35.33
CA ARG A 270 -15.00 -22.18 36.32
C ARG A 270 -14.64 -20.70 36.19
N ALA A 271 -15.65 -19.84 36.09
CA ALA A 271 -15.51 -18.38 36.06
C ALA A 271 -16.21 -17.76 37.27
N GLY A 272 -15.43 -17.48 38.32
CA GLY A 272 -15.96 -17.03 39.60
C GLY A 272 -16.83 -18.09 40.30
N ASP A 273 -17.75 -17.65 41.15
CA ASP A 273 -18.45 -18.58 42.03
C ASP A 273 -19.62 -19.33 41.38
N ARG A 274 -20.35 -18.68 40.48
CA ARG A 274 -21.61 -19.19 39.90
C ARG A 274 -21.62 -19.20 38.37
N HIS A 275 -20.47 -19.16 37.70
CA HIS A 275 -20.44 -19.25 36.25
C HIS A 275 -19.43 -20.28 35.76
N VAL A 276 -19.70 -20.79 34.56
CA VAL A 276 -18.77 -21.63 33.80
C VAL A 276 -18.59 -21.04 32.40
N VAL A 277 -17.38 -21.15 31.87
CA VAL A 277 -17.00 -20.73 30.52
C VAL A 277 -16.72 -21.96 29.69
N VAL A 278 -17.29 -21.98 28.48
CA VAL A 278 -17.13 -23.06 27.52
C VAL A 278 -16.79 -22.44 26.17
N ARG A 279 -15.72 -22.91 25.52
CA ARG A 279 -15.38 -22.50 24.16
C ARG A 279 -16.49 -22.91 23.20
N GLU A 280 -16.74 -22.10 22.18
CA GLU A 280 -17.85 -22.33 21.25
C GLU A 280 -17.73 -23.67 20.51
N GLY A 281 -16.51 -24.09 20.17
CA GLY A 281 -16.24 -25.40 19.54
C GLY A 281 -16.55 -26.62 20.42
N ASP A 282 -16.54 -26.46 21.75
CA ASP A 282 -16.72 -27.55 22.71
C ASP A 282 -18.15 -27.66 23.25
N LEU A 283 -19.04 -26.73 22.86
CA LEU A 283 -20.42 -26.64 23.36
C LEU A 283 -21.24 -27.94 23.17
N ALA A 284 -21.07 -28.63 22.03
CA ALA A 284 -21.80 -29.86 21.76
C ALA A 284 -21.39 -31.00 22.71
N VAL A 285 -20.11 -31.08 23.04
CA VAL A 285 -19.55 -32.06 23.98
C VAL A 285 -20.04 -31.75 25.38
N VAL A 286 -19.93 -30.49 25.79
CA VAL A 286 -20.35 -30.05 27.12
C VAL A 286 -21.84 -30.25 27.33
N ARG A 287 -22.69 -29.91 26.35
CA ARG A 287 -24.14 -30.15 26.39
C ARG A 287 -24.48 -31.62 26.61
N LYS A 288 -23.80 -32.53 25.91
CA LYS A 288 -24.02 -33.97 26.03
C LYS A 288 -23.62 -34.49 27.42
N ALA A 289 -22.52 -34.00 27.97
CA ALA A 289 -22.05 -34.39 29.30
C ALA A 289 -22.92 -33.79 30.41
N ALA A 290 -23.33 -32.53 30.31
CA ALA A 290 -24.25 -31.90 31.25
C ALA A 290 -25.61 -32.64 31.31
N HIS A 291 -26.12 -33.09 30.15
CA HIS A 291 -27.34 -33.90 30.10
C HIS A 291 -27.18 -35.25 30.82
N ARG A 292 -25.99 -35.86 30.82
CA ARG A 292 -25.72 -37.10 31.57
C ARG A 292 -25.70 -36.86 33.08
N LEU A 293 -25.30 -35.67 33.52
CA LEU A 293 -25.32 -35.23 34.92
C LEU A 293 -26.73 -34.78 35.38
N GLY A 294 -27.72 -34.81 34.49
CA GLY A 294 -29.10 -34.41 34.81
C GLY A 294 -29.39 -32.93 34.63
N TYR A 295 -28.47 -32.16 34.04
CA TYR A 295 -28.67 -30.74 33.77
C TYR A 295 -29.15 -30.50 32.34
N VAL A 296 -30.12 -29.59 32.20
CA VAL A 296 -30.55 -29.06 30.90
C VAL A 296 -29.64 -27.90 30.53
N TRP A 297 -28.94 -28.02 29.41
CA TRP A 297 -28.10 -26.94 28.90
C TRP A 297 -28.98 -25.83 28.30
N PRO A 298 -28.78 -24.55 28.70
CA PRO A 298 -29.60 -23.45 28.20
C PRO A 298 -29.37 -23.21 26.70
N LEU A 299 -30.41 -22.76 26.02
CA LEU A 299 -30.29 -22.25 24.65
C LEU A 299 -29.57 -20.91 24.65
N PRO A 300 -28.92 -20.51 23.53
CA PRO A 300 -28.40 -19.16 23.39
C PRO A 300 -29.53 -18.16 23.70
N GLY A 301 -29.29 -17.23 24.63
CA GLY A 301 -30.15 -16.04 24.72
C GLY A 301 -29.88 -15.16 23.50
N ASP A 302 -30.94 -14.56 22.96
CA ASP A 302 -30.83 -13.45 22.00
C ASP A 302 -30.14 -12.23 22.65
#